data_AF-A0A4T0UMP4-F1
#
_entry.id   AF-A0A4T0UMP4-F1
#
_cell.length_a   1.000
_cell.length_b   1.000
_cell.length_c   1.000
_cell.angle_alpha   90.00
_cell.angle_beta   90.00
_cell.angle_gamma   90.00
#
_symmetry.space_group_name_H-M   'P 1'
#
loop_
_entity.id
_entity.type
_entity.pdbx_description
1 polymer ?
#
loop_
_entity_poly.entity_id
_entity_poly.type
_entity_poly.pdbx_seq_one_letter_code
_entity_poly.pdbx_strand_id
1 'polypeptide(L)'
;MTLLVPPSRRRASVLALALALCVLPALVAVGGTASADAGAGSSTASARLTGTRKVVSVLRWRGNHGARQKSVTIPGVGVLTAVCRPDETLLNLTPYERAKETQMWLAKYTKNPRTGKVVSVAVKNVRVYKYATADDDGTGGTGKASHEGLNLETPVEARGAGYAHGVISQRRGRNAAVGGSFTTPVSSVETSWYWEGFHRKDVSKRFCRIRTVVRTTAESTASATSDSDSRPFGLSWHGESDSALRKRTFTLGKAGTVSFTCREADDVDDAVETVTFTPTTAPASGSEDTVNVWFETIEAEGAEDDHVVTDQYDYDPDTESVPPIQLPENGMLRLYYTDGARTRHLIVSSYWVVNDDDPDLNLCEVAAARF
;
A
#
# COMPACT_ATOMS: atom_id res chain seq x y z
N MET A 1 51.74 -23.04 -36.44
CA MET A 1 51.33 -21.62 -36.52
C MET A 1 50.99 -21.21 -35.08
N THR A 2 51.89 -20.83 -34.17
CA THR A 2 52.96 -19.80 -34.25
C THR A 2 52.44 -18.57 -34.99
N LEU A 3 52.32 -17.36 -34.46
CA LEU A 3 53.07 -16.57 -33.45
C LEU A 3 52.34 -15.19 -33.46
N LEU A 4 52.02 -14.43 -32.40
CA LEU A 4 52.88 -13.48 -31.68
C LEU A 4 52.02 -12.51 -30.83
N VAL A 5 52.35 -12.41 -29.56
CA VAL A 5 52.35 -11.19 -28.70
C VAL A 5 53.83 -10.69 -28.75
N PRO A 6 54.28 -9.41 -28.56
CA PRO A 6 53.80 -8.27 -27.74
C PRO A 6 54.16 -6.86 -28.37
N PRO A 7 54.59 -5.75 -27.69
CA PRO A 7 54.52 -5.30 -26.27
C PRO A 7 54.20 -3.79 -26.02
N SER A 8 53.81 -3.49 -24.76
CA SER A 8 54.27 -2.41 -23.85
C SER A 8 54.36 -0.92 -24.24
N ARG A 9 53.90 -0.04 -23.32
CA ARG A 9 54.72 0.88 -22.46
C ARG A 9 53.76 1.72 -21.59
N ARG A 10 53.64 1.44 -20.28
CA ARG A 10 54.32 2.09 -19.15
C ARG A 10 54.28 3.63 -19.16
N ARG A 11 53.70 4.22 -18.10
CA ARG A 11 54.44 4.99 -17.09
C ARG A 11 53.61 5.19 -15.81
N ALA A 12 54.23 4.78 -14.70
CA ALA A 12 53.89 5.10 -13.33
C ALA A 12 54.62 6.38 -12.89
N SER A 13 54.10 7.06 -11.87
CA SER A 13 54.75 7.90 -10.81
C SER A 13 53.60 8.57 -10.04
N VAL A 14 53.24 8.21 -8.80
CA VAL A 14 53.92 8.36 -7.49
C VAL A 14 54.22 9.82 -7.12
N LEU A 15 53.53 10.33 -6.09
CA LEU A 15 54.01 11.01 -4.86
C LEU A 15 52.78 11.73 -4.22
N ALA A 16 52.31 11.38 -3.02
CA ALA A 16 52.88 11.52 -1.67
C ALA A 16 52.48 12.84 -0.96
N LEU A 17 51.71 12.64 0.13
CA LEU A 17 51.83 13.26 1.46
C LEU A 17 51.75 14.79 1.63
N ALA A 18 50.77 15.25 2.43
CA ALA A 18 51.05 16.16 3.56
C ALA A 18 49.85 16.26 4.53
N LEU A 19 50.12 15.92 5.79
CA LEU A 19 49.36 16.32 6.97
C LEU A 19 49.30 17.85 7.09
N ALA A 20 48.18 18.39 7.55
CA ALA A 20 48.15 19.64 8.30
C ALA A 20 47.05 19.59 9.37
N LEU A 21 47.47 19.27 10.59
CA LEU A 21 46.78 19.63 11.83
C LEU A 21 46.82 21.16 11.96
N CYS A 22 45.66 21.80 12.13
CA CYS A 22 45.56 23.11 12.75
C CYS A 22 44.39 23.10 13.76
N VAL A 23 44.76 23.09 15.03
CA VAL A 23 43.92 23.49 16.16
C VAL A 23 44.16 24.98 16.37
N LEU A 24 43.09 25.80 16.50
CA LEU A 24 43.05 26.97 17.41
C LEU A 24 41.59 27.53 17.52
N PRO A 25 41.27 28.25 18.61
CA PRO A 25 39.92 28.36 19.18
C PRO A 25 39.18 29.69 18.88
N ALA A 26 37.86 29.64 19.16
CA ALA A 26 36.93 30.68 19.63
C ALA A 26 37.06 32.14 19.15
N LEU A 27 36.00 32.68 18.53
CA LEU A 27 35.24 33.81 19.08
C LEU A 27 33.94 34.12 18.30
N VAL A 28 33.00 34.65 19.08
CA VAL A 28 31.60 34.99 18.82
C VAL A 28 31.42 36.11 17.77
N ALA A 29 30.40 35.98 16.90
CA ALA A 29 29.70 37.13 16.35
C ALA A 29 28.22 36.82 16.10
N VAL A 30 27.41 37.75 16.59
CA VAL A 30 25.95 37.79 16.65
C VAL A 30 25.35 38.32 15.35
N GLY A 31 24.19 37.76 14.95
CA GLY A 31 23.10 38.53 14.32
C GLY A 31 23.02 38.48 12.79
N GLY A 32 21.85 38.03 12.29
CA GLY A 32 21.46 38.24 10.89
C GLY A 32 20.47 37.22 10.34
N THR A 33 19.20 37.46 10.58
CA THR A 33 17.96 36.81 10.12
C THR A 33 17.83 36.44 8.63
N ALA A 34 16.88 35.52 8.37
CA ALA A 34 16.12 35.20 7.12
C ALA A 34 16.56 33.90 6.41
N SER A 35 15.74 32.91 6.07
CA SER A 35 14.28 32.67 6.10
C SER A 35 14.10 31.14 6.17
N ALA A 36 13.32 30.58 7.08
CA ALA A 36 11.89 30.30 6.90
C ALA A 36 11.55 29.69 5.52
N ASP A 37 11.75 28.39 5.36
CA ASP A 37 10.78 27.48 4.72
C ASP A 37 11.10 26.01 5.06
N ALA A 38 11.37 25.75 6.33
CA ALA A 38 11.13 24.42 6.88
C ALA A 38 9.63 24.34 7.15
N GLY A 39 8.89 23.81 6.19
CA GLY A 39 7.54 23.29 6.41
C GLY A 39 7.60 22.12 7.38
N ALA A 40 7.94 22.42 8.63
CA ALA A 40 7.62 21.62 9.80
C ALA A 40 6.10 21.65 9.92
N GLY A 41 5.45 20.83 9.10
CA GLY A 41 4.15 20.30 9.45
C GLY A 41 4.35 19.59 10.77
N SER A 42 4.04 20.32 11.85
CA SER A 42 3.77 19.78 13.18
C SER A 42 3.25 18.36 13.00
N SER A 43 3.92 17.39 13.61
CA SER A 43 3.34 16.08 13.86
C SER A 43 2.07 16.34 14.67
N THR A 44 0.95 16.54 13.98
CA THR A 44 -0.36 16.48 14.61
C THR A 44 -0.45 15.05 15.06
N ALA A 45 -0.04 14.83 16.31
CA ALA A 45 -0.29 13.64 17.09
C ALA A 45 -1.65 13.14 16.66
N SER A 46 -1.70 11.92 16.12
CA SER A 46 -2.88 11.22 15.64
C SER A 46 -4.10 11.70 16.42
N ALA A 47 -4.80 12.72 15.89
CA ALA A 47 -5.93 13.30 16.59
C ALA A 47 -6.87 12.13 16.71
N ARG A 48 -7.07 11.62 17.94
CA ARG A 48 -7.73 10.33 18.21
C ARG A 48 -8.93 10.24 17.31
N LEU A 49 -8.78 9.52 16.21
CA LEU A 49 -9.85 9.38 15.26
C LEU A 49 -10.87 8.53 16.02
N THR A 50 -12.12 8.99 16.06
CA THR A 50 -13.22 8.25 16.67
C THR A 50 -14.20 7.89 15.56
N GLY A 51 -14.39 6.59 15.33
CA GLY A 51 -15.26 6.09 14.27
C GLY A 51 -14.68 6.23 12.86
N THR A 52 -15.55 6.23 11.85
CA THR A 52 -15.15 6.28 10.43
C THR A 52 -15.12 7.70 9.88
N ARG A 53 -13.97 8.11 9.34
CA ARG A 53 -13.82 9.33 8.54
C ARG A 53 -13.80 8.98 7.06
N LYS A 54 -14.75 9.53 6.30
CA LYS A 54 -14.79 9.45 4.84
C LYS A 54 -14.44 10.81 4.24
N VAL A 55 -13.44 10.84 3.36
CA VAL A 55 -13.08 12.04 2.59
C VAL A 55 -13.29 11.74 1.11
N VAL A 56 -14.00 12.65 0.43
CA VAL A 56 -14.22 12.58 -1.02
C VAL A 56 -13.52 13.77 -1.67
N SER A 57 -12.58 13.48 -2.56
CA SER A 57 -11.91 14.47 -3.39
C SER A 57 -12.31 14.28 -4.84
N VAL A 58 -12.71 15.36 -5.49
CA VAL A 58 -12.92 15.40 -6.94
C VAL A 58 -12.01 16.48 -7.51
N LEU A 59 -11.04 16.04 -8.29
CA LEU A 59 -10.19 16.85 -9.14
C LEU A 59 -10.85 16.95 -10.52
N ARG A 60 -11.05 18.18 -11.00
CA ARG A 60 -11.52 18.47 -12.35
C ARG A 60 -10.59 19.49 -12.97
N TRP A 61 -10.13 19.18 -14.17
CA TRP A 61 -9.23 20.01 -14.96
C TRP A 61 -9.76 20.13 -16.39
N ARG A 62 -9.63 21.32 -16.96
CA ARG A 62 -9.97 21.65 -18.34
C ARG A 62 -8.91 22.60 -18.88
N GLY A 63 -8.60 22.46 -20.17
CA GLY A 63 -7.99 23.56 -20.91
C GLY A 63 -6.46 23.65 -20.84
N ASN A 64 -6.01 24.91 -20.74
CA ASN A 64 -4.60 25.35 -20.68
C ASN A 64 -4.19 25.78 -19.26
N HIS A 65 -5.05 25.60 -18.26
CA HIS A 65 -4.71 25.91 -16.88
C HIS A 65 -3.61 24.95 -16.42
N GLY A 66 -2.66 25.44 -15.63
CA GLY A 66 -1.51 24.65 -15.15
C GLY A 66 -1.91 23.37 -14.41
N ALA A 67 -0.89 22.62 -13.98
CA ALA A 67 -1.08 21.35 -13.28
C ALA A 67 -2.13 21.48 -12.17
N ARG A 68 -3.22 20.72 -12.30
CA ARG A 68 -4.23 20.65 -11.24
C ARG A 68 -3.96 19.42 -10.41
N GLN A 69 -3.65 19.67 -9.15
CA GLN A 69 -3.49 18.67 -8.12
C GLN A 69 -4.55 18.87 -7.04
N LYS A 70 -4.97 17.79 -6.41
CA LYS A 70 -5.85 17.87 -5.24
C LYS A 70 -5.51 16.77 -4.25
N SER A 71 -5.35 17.20 -3.00
CA SER A 71 -4.85 16.37 -1.92
C SER A 71 -5.96 15.95 -0.96
N VAL A 72 -5.81 14.75 -0.40
CA VAL A 72 -6.59 14.21 0.72
C VAL A 72 -5.62 13.85 1.84
N THR A 73 -5.88 14.35 3.04
CA THR A 73 -5.17 13.91 4.24
C THR A 73 -5.69 12.57 4.70
N ILE A 74 -4.79 11.63 4.91
CA ILE A 74 -5.03 10.31 5.50
C ILE A 74 -4.61 10.40 6.97
N PRO A 75 -5.55 10.29 7.93
CA PRO A 75 -5.25 10.43 9.35
C PRO A 75 -4.08 9.55 9.80
N GLY A 76 -3.07 10.18 10.42
CA GLY A 76 -1.87 9.50 10.94
C GLY A 76 -0.83 9.08 9.89
N VAL A 77 -1.22 8.91 8.62
CA VAL A 77 -0.34 8.35 7.59
C VAL A 77 0.37 9.43 6.77
N GLY A 78 -0.39 10.35 6.16
CA GLY A 78 0.17 11.27 5.17
C GLY A 78 -0.87 11.93 4.28
N VAL A 79 -0.46 12.26 3.06
CA VAL A 79 -1.27 12.91 2.04
C VAL A 79 -1.27 12.08 0.77
N LEU A 80 -2.46 11.87 0.21
CA LEU A 80 -2.66 11.33 -1.13
C LEU A 80 -3.05 12.46 -2.08
N THR A 81 -2.25 12.69 -3.10
CA THR A 81 -2.46 13.76 -4.08
C THR A 81 -2.80 13.16 -5.44
N ALA A 82 -3.99 13.47 -5.95
CA ALA A 82 -4.31 13.22 -7.35
C ALA A 82 -3.72 14.34 -8.20
N VAL A 83 -3.02 13.99 -9.28
CA VAL A 83 -2.51 14.91 -10.29
C VAL A 83 -3.17 14.60 -11.61
N CYS A 84 -3.65 15.62 -12.32
CA CYS A 84 -4.12 15.42 -13.67
C CYS A 84 -3.73 16.49 -14.68
N ARG A 85 -2.93 16.06 -15.66
CA ARG A 85 -2.47 16.83 -16.81
C ARG A 85 -2.08 15.90 -17.98
N PRO A 86 -1.93 16.41 -19.21
CA PRO A 86 -1.67 15.60 -20.40
C PRO A 86 -0.39 14.76 -20.40
N ASP A 87 0.59 15.13 -19.60
CA ASP A 87 1.89 14.49 -19.45
C ASP A 87 2.00 13.67 -18.15
N GLU A 88 1.01 13.77 -17.26
CA GLU A 88 1.07 13.13 -15.94
C GLU A 88 -0.34 12.97 -15.34
N THR A 89 -0.76 11.72 -15.17
CA THR A 89 -2.00 11.36 -14.47
C THR A 89 -1.67 10.33 -13.41
N LEU A 90 -1.69 10.72 -12.13
CA LEU A 90 -1.19 9.85 -11.07
C LEU A 90 -1.86 10.08 -9.72
N LEU A 91 -1.64 9.11 -8.82
CA LEU A 91 -1.86 9.22 -7.39
C LEU A 91 -0.51 9.22 -6.69
N ASN A 92 -0.15 10.33 -6.04
CA ASN A 92 1.10 10.47 -5.30
C ASN A 92 0.86 10.34 -3.79
N LEU A 93 1.55 9.42 -3.15
CA LEU A 93 1.53 9.18 -1.72
C LEU A 93 2.74 9.84 -1.05
N THR A 94 2.48 10.74 -0.11
CA THR A 94 3.52 11.41 0.68
C THR A 94 3.26 11.16 2.17
N PRO A 95 4.06 10.34 2.87
CA PRO A 95 3.87 10.09 4.29
C PRO A 95 4.32 11.27 5.14
N TYR A 96 3.74 11.41 6.34
CA TYR A 96 4.20 12.38 7.34
C TYR A 96 5.52 11.94 7.99
N GLU A 97 5.71 10.64 8.18
CA GLU A 97 6.85 10.06 8.90
C GLU A 97 7.56 9.02 8.03
N ARG A 98 8.73 9.39 7.48
CA ARG A 98 9.51 8.51 6.58
C ARG A 98 10.30 7.42 7.31
N ALA A 99 10.47 7.54 8.62
CA ALA A 99 11.07 6.47 9.43
C ALA A 99 10.17 5.22 9.50
N LYS A 100 8.89 5.37 9.15
CA LYS A 100 7.92 4.29 9.00
C LYS A 100 7.81 3.87 7.55
N GLU A 101 7.45 2.62 7.32
CA GLU A 101 7.07 2.16 6.00
C GLU A 101 5.59 2.44 5.76
N THR A 102 5.30 3.17 4.68
CA THR A 102 3.94 3.48 4.22
C THR A 102 3.73 2.83 2.88
N GLN A 103 2.59 2.17 2.69
CA GLN A 103 2.24 1.52 1.44
C GLN A 103 0.83 1.91 0.99
N MET A 104 0.64 1.99 -0.31
CA MET A 104 -0.67 2.02 -0.96
C MET A 104 -0.72 0.91 -2.00
N TRP A 105 -1.56 -0.06 -1.75
CA TRP A 105 -1.91 -1.10 -2.72
C TRP A 105 -3.13 -0.69 -3.51
N LEU A 106 -3.08 -0.90 -4.82
CA LEU A 106 -4.16 -0.60 -5.74
C LEU A 106 -4.39 -1.77 -6.69
N ALA A 107 -5.63 -2.24 -6.76
CA ALA A 107 -6.12 -3.05 -7.85
C ALA A 107 -6.74 -2.10 -8.87
N LYS A 108 -6.04 -1.89 -9.98
CA LYS A 108 -6.32 -0.88 -11.01
C LYS A 108 -7.00 -1.54 -12.20
N TYR A 109 -8.20 -1.09 -12.53
CA TYR A 109 -9.01 -1.56 -13.67
C TYR A 109 -9.08 -0.45 -14.71
N THR A 110 -8.34 -0.65 -15.80
CA THR A 110 -8.36 0.24 -16.96
C THR A 110 -9.53 -0.13 -17.86
N LYS A 111 -10.28 0.87 -18.31
CA LYS A 111 -11.45 0.71 -19.18
C LYS A 111 -11.20 1.28 -20.56
N ASN A 112 -11.79 0.63 -21.57
CA ASN A 112 -11.97 1.24 -22.87
C ASN A 112 -12.93 2.45 -22.73
N PRO A 113 -12.51 3.69 -23.04
CA PRO A 113 -13.35 4.87 -22.83
C PRO A 113 -14.61 4.93 -23.71
N ARG A 114 -14.69 4.13 -24.79
CA ARG A 114 -15.84 4.08 -25.70
C ARG A 114 -16.87 3.05 -25.26
N THR A 115 -16.43 1.87 -24.84
CA THR A 115 -17.32 0.75 -24.50
C THR A 115 -17.59 0.65 -23.00
N GLY A 116 -16.74 1.24 -22.16
CA GLY A 116 -16.80 1.14 -20.70
C GLY A 116 -16.36 -0.22 -20.14
N LYS A 117 -16.00 -1.18 -21.00
CA LYS A 117 -15.49 -2.50 -20.61
C LYS A 117 -14.08 -2.37 -20.02
N VAL A 118 -13.78 -3.18 -19.02
CA VAL A 118 -12.40 -3.35 -18.53
C VAL A 118 -11.59 -3.99 -19.65
N VAL A 119 -10.36 -3.50 -19.83
CA VAL A 119 -9.41 -4.00 -20.83
C VAL A 119 -8.10 -4.44 -20.22
N SER A 120 -7.82 -3.99 -18.99
CA SER A 120 -6.65 -4.42 -18.24
C SER A 120 -6.90 -4.25 -16.75
N VAL A 121 -6.38 -5.20 -15.98
CA VAL A 121 -6.25 -5.13 -14.52
C VAL A 121 -4.76 -5.12 -14.19
N ALA A 122 -4.38 -4.43 -13.12
CA ALA A 122 -3.04 -4.48 -12.56
C ALA A 122 -3.07 -4.31 -11.04
N VAL A 123 -2.25 -5.08 -10.32
CA VAL A 123 -1.94 -4.77 -8.92
C VAL A 123 -0.70 -3.90 -8.84
N LYS A 124 -0.80 -2.81 -8.08
CA LYS A 124 0.25 -1.82 -7.93
C LYS A 124 0.51 -1.54 -6.47
N ASN A 125 1.80 -1.52 -6.11
CA ASN A 125 2.23 -1.23 -4.76
C ASN A 125 3.11 0.02 -4.73
N VAL A 126 2.53 1.11 -4.22
CA VAL A 126 3.23 2.36 -4.00
C VAL A 126 3.81 2.35 -2.59
N ARG A 127 5.11 2.08 -2.48
CA ARG A 127 5.83 2.04 -1.21
C ARG A 127 6.63 3.32 -0.95
N VAL A 128 6.60 3.80 0.29
CA VAL A 128 7.47 4.85 0.79
C VAL A 128 8.09 4.42 2.13
N TYR A 129 9.40 4.21 2.14
CA TYR A 129 10.23 3.90 3.31
C TYR A 129 11.59 4.60 3.22
N LYS A 130 12.18 4.93 4.38
CA LYS A 130 13.56 5.43 4.47
C LYS A 130 14.60 4.30 4.48
N TYR A 131 14.28 3.16 5.10
CA TYR A 131 15.21 2.06 5.29
C TYR A 131 14.72 0.83 4.53
N ALA A 132 15.56 0.27 3.66
CA ALA A 132 15.23 -0.91 2.85
C ALA A 132 15.28 -2.23 3.66
N THR A 133 16.19 -2.31 4.65
CA THR A 133 16.39 -3.47 5.52
C THR A 133 16.73 -3.00 6.94
N ALA A 134 17.02 -3.94 7.84
CA ALA A 134 17.50 -3.68 9.19
C ALA A 134 18.83 -2.89 9.21
N ASP A 135 19.74 -3.24 8.29
CA ASP A 135 21.11 -2.73 8.22
C ASP A 135 21.29 -1.52 7.30
N ASP A 136 20.24 -1.08 6.60
CA ASP A 136 20.29 0.07 5.71
C ASP A 136 20.55 1.38 6.49
N ASP A 137 21.49 2.19 6.01
CA ASP A 137 21.85 3.49 6.62
C ASP A 137 20.86 4.62 6.30
N GLY A 138 19.79 4.31 5.56
CA GLY A 138 18.77 5.22 5.10
C GLY A 138 18.99 5.74 3.68
N THR A 139 19.99 5.24 2.96
CA THR A 139 20.26 5.57 1.55
C THR A 139 19.59 4.63 0.57
N GLY A 140 19.31 3.38 0.94
CA GLY A 140 18.63 2.39 0.10
C GLY A 140 17.10 2.52 0.08
N GLY A 141 16.54 3.38 0.94
CA GLY A 141 15.11 3.67 0.94
C GLY A 141 14.56 4.27 -0.35
N THR A 142 13.24 4.26 -0.48
CA THR A 142 12.53 5.04 -1.51
C THR A 142 12.65 6.56 -1.28
N GLY A 143 12.23 7.37 -2.26
CA GLY A 143 12.17 8.83 -2.16
C GLY A 143 11.23 9.39 -1.07
N LYS A 144 11.03 10.71 -1.05
CA LYS A 144 10.12 11.38 -0.09
C LYS A 144 8.64 11.07 -0.32
N ALA A 145 8.31 10.63 -1.53
CA ALA A 145 7.00 10.25 -1.98
C ALA A 145 7.16 9.16 -3.05
N SER A 146 6.08 8.46 -3.32
CA SER A 146 5.98 7.50 -4.41
C SER A 146 4.60 7.61 -5.04
N HIS A 147 4.44 7.16 -6.28
CA HIS A 147 3.22 7.35 -7.03
C HIS A 147 2.86 6.15 -7.89
N GLU A 148 1.59 6.07 -8.27
CA GLU A 148 1.09 5.17 -9.32
C GLU A 148 0.49 6.01 -10.45
N GLY A 149 0.92 5.74 -11.68
CA GLY A 149 0.33 6.29 -12.89
C GLY A 149 -1.06 5.71 -13.16
N LEU A 150 -2.01 6.52 -13.59
CA LEU A 150 -3.37 6.07 -13.92
C LEU A 150 -3.51 5.66 -15.39
N ASN A 151 -2.58 6.09 -16.24
CA ASN A 151 -2.45 5.68 -17.64
C ASN A 151 -2.10 4.19 -17.76
N LEU A 152 -2.45 3.59 -18.89
CA LEU A 152 -2.02 2.24 -19.27
C LEU A 152 -0.63 2.28 -19.91
N GLU A 153 -0.37 3.30 -20.74
CA GLU A 153 0.86 3.45 -21.51
C GLU A 153 1.50 4.82 -21.30
N THR A 154 2.83 4.88 -21.46
CA THR A 154 3.59 6.13 -21.46
C THR A 154 4.06 6.43 -22.89
N PRO A 155 3.82 7.64 -23.44
CA PRO A 155 3.18 8.80 -22.81
C PRO A 155 1.66 8.61 -22.59
N VAL A 156 1.09 9.37 -21.64
CA VAL A 156 -0.34 9.33 -21.31
C VAL A 156 -1.21 9.43 -22.57
N GLU A 157 -2.22 8.56 -22.68
CA GLU A 157 -3.03 8.40 -23.88
C GLU A 157 -3.97 9.59 -24.10
N ALA A 158 -4.41 9.78 -25.35
CA ALA A 158 -5.37 10.82 -25.69
C ALA A 158 -6.71 10.70 -24.93
N ARG A 159 -7.08 9.48 -24.53
CA ARG A 159 -8.27 9.15 -23.75
C ARG A 159 -7.94 8.00 -22.82
N GLY A 160 -8.37 8.10 -21.57
CA GLY A 160 -8.22 7.03 -20.61
C GLY A 160 -9.33 7.08 -19.58
N ALA A 161 -9.72 5.91 -19.08
CA ALA A 161 -10.78 5.76 -18.11
C ALA A 161 -10.49 4.54 -17.25
N GLY A 162 -10.98 4.52 -16.02
CA GLY A 162 -10.83 3.38 -15.15
C GLY A 162 -11.19 3.67 -13.71
N TYR A 163 -10.97 2.67 -12.87
CA TYR A 163 -11.12 2.76 -11.43
C TYR A 163 -10.08 1.90 -10.72
N ALA A 164 -9.78 2.23 -9.47
CA ALA A 164 -8.94 1.44 -8.61
C ALA A 164 -9.56 1.38 -7.23
N HIS A 165 -9.39 0.25 -6.56
CA HIS A 165 -9.68 0.09 -5.14
C HIS A 165 -8.43 -0.40 -4.44
N GLY A 166 -8.28 -0.08 -3.16
CA GLY A 166 -6.99 -0.20 -2.52
C GLY A 166 -7.00 -0.06 -1.02
N VAL A 167 -5.84 -0.32 -0.44
CA VAL A 167 -5.56 -0.18 0.99
C VAL A 167 -4.33 0.70 1.17
N ILE A 168 -4.42 1.64 2.10
CA ILE A 168 -3.29 2.46 2.55
C ILE A 168 -3.01 2.12 4.00
N SER A 169 -1.77 1.73 4.27
CA SER A 169 -1.33 1.28 5.58
C SER A 169 0.05 1.84 5.92
N GLN A 170 0.34 1.91 7.22
CA GLN A 170 1.64 2.33 7.72
C GLN A 170 2.03 1.49 8.93
N ARG A 171 3.26 0.99 8.90
CA ARG A 171 3.87 0.14 9.92
C ARG A 171 5.22 0.70 10.33
N ARG A 172 5.87 0.05 11.29
CA ARG A 172 7.24 0.41 11.67
C ARG A 172 8.18 0.28 10.47
N GLY A 173 9.25 1.07 10.46
CA GLY A 173 10.28 0.94 9.43
C GLY A 173 10.98 -0.42 9.52
N ARG A 174 11.56 -0.84 8.39
CA ARG A 174 12.30 -2.11 8.27
C ARG A 174 13.57 -2.17 9.12
N ASN A 175 14.01 -1.01 9.61
CA ASN A 175 15.11 -0.86 10.57
C ASN A 175 14.73 -1.11 12.04
N ALA A 176 13.45 -1.35 12.33
CA ALA A 176 13.03 -1.75 13.67
C ALA A 176 13.27 -3.26 13.85
N ALA A 177 13.59 -3.71 15.07
CA ALA A 177 14.02 -5.09 15.30
C ALA A 177 12.92 -6.16 15.15
N VAL A 178 11.62 -5.81 15.25
CA VAL A 178 10.52 -6.79 15.18
C VAL A 178 9.23 -6.15 14.67
N GLY A 179 8.52 -6.91 13.83
CA GLY A 179 7.16 -6.72 13.33
C GLY A 179 6.26 -5.89 14.23
N GLY A 180 6.22 -4.59 13.96
CA GLY A 180 5.36 -3.68 14.71
C GLY A 180 3.92 -3.80 14.23
N SER A 181 2.99 -3.97 15.18
CA SER A 181 1.58 -3.66 14.94
C SER A 181 1.45 -2.34 14.20
N PHE A 182 0.49 -2.25 13.27
CA PHE A 182 0.16 -1.01 12.57
C PHE A 182 0.11 0.16 13.55
N THR A 183 0.82 1.23 13.21
CA THR A 183 0.95 2.39 14.11
C THR A 183 -0.17 3.41 13.92
N THR A 184 -0.97 3.22 12.87
CA THR A 184 -2.06 4.10 12.46
C THR A 184 -3.22 3.27 11.87
N PRO A 185 -4.46 3.76 11.92
CA PRO A 185 -5.59 3.11 11.26
C PRO A 185 -5.32 2.84 9.76
N VAL A 186 -5.74 1.67 9.28
CA VAL A 186 -5.69 1.31 7.87
C VAL A 186 -6.84 2.01 7.14
N SER A 187 -6.60 2.51 5.93
CA SER A 187 -7.59 3.22 5.13
C SER A 187 -7.90 2.47 3.84
N SER A 188 -9.17 2.41 3.43
CA SER A 188 -9.52 2.05 2.05
C SER A 188 -9.42 3.28 1.15
N VAL A 189 -8.97 3.06 -0.07
CA VAL A 189 -8.94 4.07 -1.13
C VAL A 189 -9.73 3.56 -2.34
N GLU A 190 -10.62 4.40 -2.85
CA GLU A 190 -11.26 4.19 -4.15
C GLU A 190 -10.90 5.36 -5.04
N THR A 191 -10.45 5.10 -6.26
CA THR A 191 -10.23 6.15 -7.25
C THR A 191 -10.95 5.80 -8.54
N SER A 192 -11.54 6.78 -9.21
CA SER A 192 -11.97 6.66 -10.60
C SER A 192 -11.46 7.83 -11.42
N TRP A 193 -11.10 7.55 -12.65
CA TRP A 193 -10.54 8.56 -13.55
C TRP A 193 -11.19 8.51 -14.92
N TYR A 194 -11.14 9.67 -15.56
CA TYR A 194 -11.49 9.84 -16.96
C TYR A 194 -10.75 11.06 -17.49
N TRP A 195 -10.14 10.92 -18.67
CA TRP A 195 -9.65 12.04 -19.45
C TRP A 195 -9.94 11.85 -20.92
N GLU A 196 -9.95 12.98 -21.62
CA GLU A 196 -10.06 13.01 -23.07
C GLU A 196 -9.36 14.23 -23.66
N GLY A 197 -9.00 14.08 -24.93
CA GLY A 197 -8.50 15.17 -25.74
C GLY A 197 -7.07 15.59 -25.42
N PHE A 198 -6.30 14.84 -24.62
CA PHE A 198 -4.94 15.22 -24.18
C PHE A 198 -3.98 15.52 -25.34
N HIS A 199 -4.10 14.80 -26.46
CA HIS A 199 -3.29 15.03 -27.66
C HIS A 199 -3.90 16.04 -28.65
N ARG A 200 -5.04 16.67 -28.33
CA ARG A 200 -5.65 17.69 -29.19
C ARG A 200 -4.79 18.95 -29.20
N LYS A 201 -4.64 19.55 -30.39
CA LYS A 201 -4.03 20.87 -30.60
C LYS A 201 -4.82 21.97 -29.88
N ASP A 202 -6.14 21.89 -29.96
CA ASP A 202 -7.04 22.78 -29.23
C ASP A 202 -7.07 22.40 -27.74
N VAL A 203 -6.22 23.09 -26.97
CA VAL A 203 -6.02 22.86 -25.53
C VAL A 203 -7.31 23.04 -24.74
N SER A 204 -8.25 23.88 -25.18
CA SER A 204 -9.53 24.13 -24.51
C SER A 204 -10.41 22.88 -24.40
N LYS A 205 -10.20 21.92 -25.30
CA LYS A 205 -10.93 20.65 -25.38
C LYS A 205 -10.30 19.52 -24.57
N ARG A 206 -9.19 19.78 -23.88
CA ARG A 206 -8.57 18.84 -22.96
C ARG A 206 -9.39 18.80 -21.68
N PHE A 207 -9.69 17.60 -21.20
CA PHE A 207 -10.46 17.41 -19.98
C PHE A 207 -9.89 16.27 -19.16
N CYS A 208 -9.91 16.44 -17.85
CA CYS A 208 -9.66 15.37 -16.92
C CYS A 208 -10.52 15.48 -15.66
N ARG A 209 -10.88 14.32 -15.13
CA ARG A 209 -11.47 14.16 -13.81
C ARG A 209 -10.85 12.97 -13.10
N ILE A 210 -10.41 13.18 -11.87
CA ILE A 210 -10.05 12.12 -10.93
C ILE A 210 -10.93 12.29 -9.69
N ARG A 211 -11.64 11.24 -9.29
CA ARG A 211 -12.39 11.19 -8.04
C ARG A 211 -11.72 10.18 -7.13
N THR A 212 -11.34 10.60 -5.94
CA THR A 212 -10.75 9.74 -4.91
C THR A 212 -11.60 9.78 -3.65
N VAL A 213 -11.85 8.62 -3.06
CA VAL A 213 -12.53 8.45 -1.79
C VAL A 213 -11.57 7.72 -0.87
N VAL A 214 -11.30 8.30 0.30
CA VAL A 214 -10.54 7.64 1.35
C VAL A 214 -11.46 7.43 2.53
N ARG A 215 -11.55 6.19 3.03
CA ARG A 215 -12.23 5.89 4.30
C ARG A 215 -11.21 5.37 5.29
N THR A 216 -11.13 6.02 6.43
CA THR A 216 -10.29 5.62 7.55
C THR A 216 -11.22 5.32 8.70
N THR A 217 -11.20 4.08 9.20
CA THR A 217 -11.97 3.71 10.38
C THR A 217 -11.01 3.63 11.56
N ALA A 218 -11.19 4.52 12.53
CA ALA A 218 -10.62 4.25 13.83
C ALA A 218 -11.47 3.21 14.53
N GLU A 219 -10.81 2.15 14.96
CA GLU A 219 -11.44 1.19 15.83
C GLU A 219 -11.54 1.79 17.24
N SER A 220 -12.72 1.61 17.82
CA SER A 220 -13.18 2.28 19.03
C SER A 220 -12.28 1.98 20.23
N THR A 221 -11.85 3.01 20.95
CA THR A 221 -11.19 2.92 22.27
C THR A 221 -12.16 2.57 23.41
N ALA A 222 -13.24 1.82 23.14
CA ALA A 222 -14.18 1.41 24.18
C ALA A 222 -13.54 0.30 25.03
N SER A 223 -13.02 0.72 26.19
CA SER A 223 -12.52 -0.10 27.30
C SER A 223 -11.50 -1.19 26.94
N ALA A 224 -10.23 -0.84 27.03
CA ALA A 224 -9.08 -1.74 26.97
C ALA A 224 -9.00 -2.67 28.20
N THR A 225 -10.02 -3.51 28.38
CA THR A 225 -10.05 -4.58 29.40
C THR A 225 -9.91 -5.98 28.79
N SER A 226 -9.89 -6.10 27.47
CA SER A 226 -9.50 -7.33 26.76
C SER A 226 -8.83 -6.97 25.42
N ASP A 227 -7.84 -7.76 25.04
CA ASP A 227 -6.79 -7.45 24.08
C ASP A 227 -7.21 -7.40 22.58
N SER A 228 -8.51 -7.24 22.25
CA SER A 228 -9.03 -7.67 20.94
C SER A 228 -9.60 -6.61 19.97
N ASP A 229 -10.00 -5.40 20.37
CA ASP A 229 -10.88 -4.57 19.48
C ASP A 229 -10.43 -3.11 19.18
N SER A 230 -9.16 -2.75 19.45
CA SER A 230 -8.70 -1.34 19.32
C SER A 230 -7.52 -1.10 18.36
N ARG A 231 -7.19 -2.06 17.49
CA ARG A 231 -5.90 -2.07 16.79
C ARG A 231 -6.10 -2.18 15.27
N PRO A 232 -5.35 -1.45 14.43
CA PRO A 232 -5.62 -1.40 13.00
C PRO A 232 -5.65 -2.78 12.33
N PHE A 233 -6.51 -2.89 11.33
CA PHE A 233 -6.94 -4.12 10.68
C PHE A 233 -5.85 -4.69 9.76
N GLY A 234 -5.05 -5.64 10.27
CA GLY A 234 -3.94 -6.28 9.55
C GLY A 234 -2.92 -7.00 10.45
N LEU A 235 -1.97 -7.67 9.81
CA LEU A 235 -0.84 -8.39 10.41
C LEU A 235 0.47 -7.90 9.78
N SER A 236 1.55 -7.75 10.56
CA SER A 236 2.86 -7.44 9.98
C SER A 236 3.98 -8.04 10.82
N TRP A 237 4.85 -8.79 10.16
CA TRP A 237 6.12 -9.27 10.71
C TRP A 237 7.27 -8.98 9.76
N HIS A 238 8.50 -9.07 10.25
CA HIS A 238 9.72 -9.22 9.45
C HIS A 238 10.81 -9.91 10.30
N GLY A 239 11.71 -10.67 9.67
CA GLY A 239 12.80 -11.44 10.27
C GLY A 239 12.37 -12.68 11.06
N GLU A 240 13.35 -13.37 11.65
CA GLU A 240 13.22 -14.62 12.45
C GLU A 240 12.88 -14.42 13.94
N SER A 241 12.45 -13.23 14.37
CA SER A 241 12.12 -13.07 15.80
C SER A 241 10.86 -13.86 16.17
N ASP A 242 11.04 -14.95 16.93
CA ASP A 242 10.02 -15.80 17.59
C ASP A 242 8.87 -15.05 18.29
N SER A 243 9.09 -13.79 18.66
CA SER A 243 8.11 -12.96 19.38
C SER A 243 7.06 -12.25 18.50
N ALA A 244 7.16 -12.34 17.17
CA ALA A 244 6.24 -11.65 16.27
C ALA A 244 4.81 -12.25 16.33
N LEU A 245 3.78 -11.41 16.20
CA LEU A 245 2.42 -11.91 16.02
C LEU A 245 2.33 -12.57 14.64
N ARG A 246 2.09 -13.89 14.62
CA ARG A 246 1.94 -14.70 13.40
C ARG A 246 0.48 -14.91 12.99
N LYS A 247 -0.47 -14.69 13.91
CA LYS A 247 -1.91 -14.77 13.65
C LYS A 247 -2.63 -13.62 14.30
N ARG A 248 -3.67 -13.11 13.65
CA ARG A 248 -4.53 -12.07 14.23
C ARG A 248 -5.96 -12.16 13.76
N THR A 249 -6.88 -12.10 14.72
CA THR A 249 -8.32 -12.20 14.51
C THR A 249 -9.00 -10.87 14.77
N PHE A 250 -10.01 -10.54 13.96
CA PHE A 250 -10.75 -9.30 14.01
C PHE A 250 -12.25 -9.53 13.96
N THR A 251 -13.00 -8.75 14.73
CA THR A 251 -14.46 -8.82 14.76
C THR A 251 -15.08 -8.01 13.61
N LEU A 252 -15.93 -8.64 12.81
CA LEU A 252 -16.71 -8.03 11.71
C LEU A 252 -18.14 -7.68 12.14
N GLY A 253 -18.30 -7.19 13.37
CA GLY A 253 -19.61 -6.92 13.95
C GLY A 253 -20.40 -8.22 14.14
N LYS A 254 -21.66 -8.24 13.68
CA LYS A 254 -22.51 -9.44 13.78
C LYS A 254 -22.18 -10.51 12.75
N ALA A 255 -21.44 -10.18 11.70
CA ALA A 255 -21.12 -11.13 10.64
C ALA A 255 -20.24 -12.28 11.13
N GLY A 256 -19.31 -12.02 12.05
CA GLY A 256 -18.36 -13.03 12.53
C GLY A 256 -17.00 -12.44 12.81
N THR A 257 -15.97 -13.26 12.65
CA THR A 257 -14.57 -12.87 12.74
C THR A 257 -13.82 -13.19 11.46
N VAL A 258 -12.75 -12.45 11.20
CA VAL A 258 -11.76 -12.78 10.18
C VAL A 258 -10.40 -12.91 10.83
N SER A 259 -9.68 -13.98 10.49
CA SER A 259 -8.34 -14.26 10.98
C SER A 259 -7.34 -14.21 9.83
N PHE A 260 -6.26 -13.46 10.00
CA PHE A 260 -5.09 -13.51 9.12
C PHE A 260 -3.99 -14.32 9.80
N THR A 261 -3.35 -15.20 9.05
CA THR A 261 -2.22 -16.01 9.51
C THR A 261 -1.06 -15.81 8.54
N CYS A 262 0.14 -15.62 9.07
CA CYS A 262 1.42 -15.71 8.39
C CYS A 262 2.25 -16.78 9.11
N ARG A 263 2.92 -17.69 8.40
CA ARG A 263 3.71 -18.78 9.04
C ARG A 263 5.14 -18.78 8.49
N GLU A 264 6.07 -19.31 9.28
CA GLU A 264 7.42 -19.63 8.78
C GLU A 264 7.32 -21.02 8.18
N ALA A 265 8.01 -21.28 7.07
CA ALA A 265 7.89 -22.56 6.38
C ALA A 265 8.86 -23.60 6.94
N ASP A 266 8.71 -23.90 8.22
CA ASP A 266 9.33 -25.09 8.81
C ASP A 266 8.83 -26.39 8.12
N ASP A 267 7.75 -26.30 7.34
CA ASP A 267 7.27 -27.35 6.44
C ASP A 267 7.29 -26.82 5.00
N VAL A 268 8.17 -27.39 4.17
CA VAL A 268 8.42 -27.04 2.75
C VAL A 268 7.17 -27.19 1.87
N ASP A 269 6.09 -27.75 2.42
CA ASP A 269 4.79 -27.97 1.79
C ASP A 269 3.62 -27.15 2.44
N ASP A 270 3.84 -26.39 3.53
CA ASP A 270 2.77 -25.80 4.37
C ASP A 270 2.93 -24.29 4.75
N ALA A 271 3.71 -23.50 4.02
CA ALA A 271 3.62 -22.03 4.12
C ALA A 271 2.25 -21.57 3.58
N VAL A 272 1.25 -21.50 4.46
CA VAL A 272 -0.12 -21.10 4.09
C VAL A 272 -0.48 -19.79 4.78
N GLU A 273 0.05 -18.67 4.25
CA GLU A 273 -0.45 -17.33 4.53
C GLU A 273 -1.92 -17.31 4.18
N THR A 274 -2.78 -17.15 5.17
CA THR A 274 -4.20 -17.42 5.01
C THR A 274 -5.09 -16.35 5.61
N VAL A 275 -6.27 -16.24 5.00
CA VAL A 275 -7.44 -15.59 5.59
C VAL A 275 -8.51 -16.64 5.86
N THR A 276 -9.07 -16.62 7.07
CA THR A 276 -10.16 -17.49 7.49
C THR A 276 -11.31 -16.64 7.97
N PHE A 277 -12.52 -16.92 7.51
CA PHE A 277 -13.73 -16.26 7.97
C PHE A 277 -14.57 -17.23 8.82
N THR A 278 -14.94 -16.80 10.02
CA THR A 278 -15.74 -17.57 10.97
C THR A 278 -17.02 -16.79 11.27
N PRO A 279 -18.19 -17.20 10.74
CA PRO A 279 -19.44 -16.49 10.99
C PRO A 279 -19.87 -16.58 12.46
N THR A 280 -20.60 -15.58 12.97
CA THR A 280 -21.10 -15.61 14.37
C THR A 280 -22.15 -16.70 14.61
N THR A 281 -22.91 -17.05 13.57
CA THR A 281 -23.94 -18.08 13.61
C THR A 281 -23.78 -18.99 12.40
N ALA A 282 -23.81 -20.31 12.63
CA ALA A 282 -23.87 -21.26 11.54
C ALA A 282 -25.06 -20.92 10.62
N PRO A 283 -24.85 -20.80 9.30
CA PRO A 283 -25.95 -20.59 8.37
C PRO A 283 -26.97 -21.72 8.53
N ALA A 284 -28.23 -21.40 8.83
CA ALA A 284 -29.28 -22.42 8.87
C ALA A 284 -29.47 -22.96 7.45
N SER A 285 -29.47 -24.29 7.30
CA SER A 285 -29.68 -24.97 6.02
C SER A 285 -30.92 -24.43 5.30
N GLY A 286 -30.73 -23.78 4.15
CA GLY A 286 -31.82 -23.20 3.36
C GLY A 286 -32.33 -21.81 3.78
N SER A 287 -31.68 -21.15 4.73
CA SER A 287 -31.97 -19.75 5.07
C SER A 287 -31.23 -18.78 4.13
N GLU A 288 -31.90 -17.71 3.69
CA GLU A 288 -31.27 -16.61 2.95
C GLU A 288 -30.32 -15.76 3.82
N ASP A 289 -30.25 -16.05 5.12
CA ASP A 289 -29.34 -15.45 6.10
C ASP A 289 -27.94 -16.10 6.09
N THR A 290 -27.59 -16.83 5.02
CA THR A 290 -26.24 -17.37 4.89
C THR A 290 -25.21 -16.26 4.70
N VAL A 291 -24.09 -16.34 5.44
CA VAL A 291 -22.93 -15.50 5.15
C VAL A 291 -22.27 -16.05 3.90
N ASN A 292 -22.61 -15.46 2.74
CA ASN A 292 -21.96 -15.80 1.49
C ASN A 292 -20.62 -15.10 1.44
N VAL A 293 -19.56 -15.89 1.28
CA VAL A 293 -18.21 -15.37 1.21
C VAL A 293 -17.65 -15.59 -0.18
N TRP A 294 -17.37 -14.47 -0.85
CA TRP A 294 -16.71 -14.46 -2.14
C TRP A 294 -15.36 -13.80 -2.00
N PHE A 295 -14.41 -14.35 -2.73
CA PHE A 295 -13.04 -13.87 -2.80
C PHE A 295 -12.75 -13.48 -4.22
N GLU A 296 -12.13 -12.33 -4.38
CA GLU A 296 -11.56 -11.93 -5.65
C GLU A 296 -10.07 -11.68 -5.46
N THR A 297 -9.24 -12.53 -6.06
CA THR A 297 -7.79 -12.49 -5.97
C THR A 297 -7.20 -11.87 -7.24
N ILE A 298 -6.24 -10.97 -7.04
CA ILE A 298 -5.61 -10.20 -8.11
C ILE A 298 -4.10 -10.17 -7.81
N GLU A 299 -3.29 -10.64 -8.77
CA GLU A 299 -1.84 -10.86 -8.53
C GLU A 299 -0.94 -10.31 -9.65
N ALA A 300 -1.51 -9.85 -10.76
CA ALA A 300 -0.72 -9.52 -11.94
C ALA A 300 -1.33 -8.40 -12.79
N GLU A 301 -0.64 -8.06 -13.89
CA GLU A 301 -1.06 -7.10 -14.90
C GLU A 301 -1.38 -7.79 -16.22
N GLY A 302 -2.56 -7.52 -16.78
CA GLY A 302 -2.98 -8.03 -18.08
C GLY A 302 -4.49 -7.97 -18.25
N ALA A 303 -5.06 -8.89 -19.04
CA ALA A 303 -6.51 -8.99 -19.21
C ALA A 303 -7.21 -9.39 -17.90
N GLU A 304 -8.44 -8.88 -17.70
CA GLU A 304 -9.21 -9.17 -16.48
C GLU A 304 -9.44 -10.67 -16.27
N ASP A 305 -9.88 -11.36 -17.32
CA ASP A 305 -10.22 -12.79 -17.28
C ASP A 305 -9.01 -13.69 -16.93
N ASP A 306 -7.77 -13.20 -17.14
CA ASP A 306 -6.54 -13.96 -16.89
C ASP A 306 -5.94 -13.69 -15.49
N HIS A 307 -6.35 -12.60 -14.83
CA HIS A 307 -5.68 -12.10 -13.62
C HIS A 307 -6.62 -11.75 -12.47
N VAL A 308 -7.91 -11.98 -12.65
CA VAL A 308 -8.93 -11.84 -11.60
C VAL A 308 -9.60 -13.20 -11.43
N VAL A 309 -9.25 -13.88 -10.35
CA VAL A 309 -9.89 -15.14 -9.98
C VAL A 309 -10.98 -14.85 -8.95
N THR A 310 -12.19 -15.33 -9.22
CA THR A 310 -13.31 -15.22 -8.28
C THR A 310 -13.69 -16.61 -7.78
N ASP A 311 -13.56 -16.81 -6.48
CA ASP A 311 -13.89 -18.05 -5.82
C ASP A 311 -15.02 -17.83 -4.81
N GLN A 312 -15.94 -18.79 -4.77
CA GLN A 312 -16.97 -18.87 -3.74
C GLN A 312 -16.64 -20.04 -2.83
N TYR A 313 -16.66 -19.80 -1.53
CA TYR A 313 -16.42 -20.83 -0.53
C TYR A 313 -17.64 -20.99 0.36
N ASP A 314 -18.01 -22.24 0.58
CA ASP A 314 -19.11 -22.59 1.45
C ASP A 314 -18.64 -22.72 2.90
N TYR A 315 -19.59 -22.56 3.83
CA TYR A 315 -19.36 -22.80 5.24
C TYR A 315 -19.18 -24.31 5.50
N ASP A 316 -18.11 -24.65 6.19
CA ASP A 316 -17.84 -26.00 6.65
C ASP A 316 -18.36 -26.19 8.10
N PRO A 317 -19.36 -27.07 8.32
CA PRO A 317 -19.92 -27.30 9.65
C PRO A 317 -18.96 -28.02 10.60
N ASP A 318 -17.96 -28.74 10.10
CA ASP A 318 -17.01 -29.47 10.95
C ASP A 318 -15.95 -28.53 11.55
N THR A 319 -15.53 -27.52 10.79
CA THR A 319 -14.58 -26.50 11.23
C THR A 319 -15.24 -25.20 11.72
N GLU A 320 -16.56 -25.12 11.63
CA GLU A 320 -17.39 -23.94 11.93
C GLU A 320 -16.90 -22.66 11.21
N SER A 321 -16.33 -22.80 10.02
CA SER A 321 -15.69 -21.70 9.30
C SER A 321 -15.75 -21.88 7.79
N VAL A 322 -15.42 -20.82 7.06
CA VAL A 322 -15.05 -20.96 5.64
C VAL A 322 -13.63 -21.52 5.59
N PRO A 323 -13.33 -22.51 4.71
CA PRO A 323 -11.99 -23.04 4.55
C PRO A 323 -10.93 -21.93 4.44
N PRO A 324 -9.72 -22.12 5.01
CA PRO A 324 -8.64 -21.15 4.88
C PRO A 324 -8.33 -20.86 3.42
N ILE A 325 -8.19 -19.59 3.09
CA ILE A 325 -7.91 -19.14 1.73
C ILE A 325 -6.54 -18.52 1.71
N GLN A 326 -5.75 -18.95 0.74
CA GLN A 326 -4.39 -18.46 0.57
C GLN A 326 -4.40 -16.98 0.21
N LEU A 327 -3.60 -16.21 0.94
CA LEU A 327 -3.34 -14.81 0.64
C LEU A 327 -2.36 -14.74 -0.53
N PRO A 328 -2.61 -13.84 -1.51
CA PRO A 328 -1.69 -13.69 -2.62
C PRO A 328 -0.30 -13.27 -2.14
N GLU A 329 0.76 -13.83 -2.73
CA GLU A 329 2.15 -13.51 -2.37
C GLU A 329 2.46 -12.02 -2.55
N ASN A 330 1.93 -11.43 -3.61
CA ASN A 330 2.09 -10.03 -3.95
C ASN A 330 0.81 -9.57 -4.65
N GLY A 331 -0.20 -9.22 -3.86
CA GLY A 331 -1.51 -9.05 -4.45
C GLY A 331 -2.55 -8.42 -3.56
N MET A 332 -3.77 -8.49 -4.06
CA MET A 332 -4.95 -7.99 -3.39
C MET A 332 -6.04 -9.04 -3.41
N LEU A 333 -6.81 -9.06 -2.33
CA LEU A 333 -7.95 -9.93 -2.15
C LEU A 333 -9.15 -9.09 -1.72
N ARG A 334 -10.31 -9.30 -2.34
CA ARG A 334 -11.57 -8.72 -1.90
C ARG A 334 -12.42 -9.79 -1.24
N LEU A 335 -12.70 -9.61 0.04
CA LEU A 335 -13.65 -10.42 0.79
C LEU A 335 -15.03 -9.75 0.72
N TYR A 336 -16.05 -10.47 0.28
CA TYR A 336 -17.45 -10.03 0.41
C TYR A 336 -18.13 -10.86 1.48
N TYR A 337 -18.97 -10.24 2.29
CA TYR A 337 -19.75 -10.93 3.33
C TYR A 337 -21.09 -10.24 3.55
N THR A 338 -22.13 -10.98 3.94
CA THR A 338 -23.45 -10.43 4.28
C THR A 338 -23.57 -10.21 5.79
N ASP A 339 -24.13 -9.06 6.19
CA ASP A 339 -24.49 -8.69 7.57
C ASP A 339 -25.98 -8.32 7.57
N GLY A 340 -26.83 -9.33 7.78
CA GLY A 340 -28.25 -9.26 7.44
C GLY A 340 -28.46 -8.97 5.95
N ALA A 341 -29.35 -8.03 5.62
CA ALA A 341 -29.64 -7.66 4.23
C ALA A 341 -28.57 -6.81 3.53
N ARG A 342 -27.38 -6.62 4.11
CA ARG A 342 -26.32 -5.76 3.55
C ARG A 342 -25.08 -6.56 3.21
N THR A 343 -24.70 -6.56 1.94
CA THR A 343 -23.35 -6.97 1.53
C THR A 343 -22.34 -5.92 1.98
N ARG A 344 -21.31 -6.38 2.65
CA ARG A 344 -20.13 -5.65 3.08
C ARG A 344 -18.92 -6.26 2.40
N HIS A 345 -17.83 -5.51 2.41
CA HIS A 345 -16.59 -5.97 1.80
C HIS A 345 -15.38 -5.50 2.59
N LEU A 346 -14.33 -6.31 2.55
CA LEU A 346 -12.99 -5.93 2.97
C LEU A 346 -12.11 -5.99 1.74
N ILE A 347 -11.26 -4.99 1.60
CA ILE A 347 -10.12 -5.07 0.70
C ILE A 347 -8.94 -5.45 1.56
N VAL A 348 -8.22 -6.47 1.13
CA VAL A 348 -7.01 -7.01 1.76
C VAL A 348 -5.87 -6.83 0.77
N SER A 349 -4.73 -6.37 1.25
CA SER A 349 -3.46 -6.42 0.52
C SER A 349 -2.52 -7.34 1.28
N SER A 350 -1.80 -8.20 0.57
CA SER A 350 -0.77 -9.06 1.14
C SER A 350 0.52 -8.95 0.35
N TYR A 351 1.62 -8.93 1.10
CA TYR A 351 2.94 -9.22 0.59
C TYR A 351 3.71 -10.05 1.58
N TRP A 352 4.24 -11.17 1.12
CA TRP A 352 5.04 -12.04 1.95
C TRP A 352 6.23 -12.57 1.17
N VAL A 353 7.31 -12.78 1.91
CA VAL A 353 8.51 -13.51 1.47
C VAL A 353 8.80 -14.44 2.62
N VAL A 354 8.72 -15.73 2.38
CA VAL A 354 9.00 -16.78 3.36
C VAL A 354 10.11 -17.66 2.78
N ASN A 355 11.01 -18.13 3.64
CA ASN A 355 12.15 -18.97 3.29
C ASN A 355 13.19 -18.29 2.39
N ASP A 356 13.47 -17.01 2.61
CA ASP A 356 14.66 -16.38 2.04
C ASP A 356 15.93 -17.05 2.60
N ASP A 357 16.96 -17.18 1.74
CA ASP A 357 18.28 -17.71 2.14
C ASP A 357 18.92 -16.88 3.25
N ASP A 358 18.55 -15.59 3.33
CA ASP A 358 18.79 -14.71 4.46
C ASP A 358 17.48 -14.53 5.26
N PRO A 359 17.31 -15.27 6.37
CA PRO A 359 16.04 -15.26 7.09
C PRO A 359 15.63 -13.91 7.70
N ASP A 360 16.57 -12.98 7.85
CA ASP A 360 16.27 -11.60 8.26
C ASP A 360 15.47 -10.83 7.19
N LEU A 361 15.45 -11.33 5.95
CA LEU A 361 14.65 -10.80 4.83
C LEU A 361 13.23 -11.37 4.77
N ASN A 362 12.92 -12.43 5.54
CA ASN A 362 11.56 -12.96 5.62
C ASN A 362 10.60 -11.89 6.12
N LEU A 363 9.42 -11.81 5.51
CA LEU A 363 8.41 -10.83 5.86
C LEU A 363 7.00 -11.32 5.56
N CYS A 364 6.03 -10.78 6.27
CA CYS A 364 4.63 -10.93 5.96
C CYS A 364 3.90 -9.65 6.32
N GLU A 365 3.17 -9.12 5.36
CA GLU A 365 2.57 -7.80 5.40
C GLU A 365 1.13 -7.91 4.92
N VAL A 366 0.19 -7.96 5.85
CA VAL A 366 -1.25 -8.03 5.55
C VAL A 366 -1.92 -6.78 6.09
N ALA A 367 -2.57 -6.02 5.23
CA ALA A 367 -3.38 -4.88 5.64
C ALA A 367 -4.77 -5.02 5.03
N ALA A 368 -5.80 -4.67 5.80
CA ALA A 368 -7.15 -4.75 5.31
C ALA A 368 -8.00 -3.56 5.77
N ALA A 369 -9.01 -3.21 4.97
CA ALA A 369 -9.89 -2.09 5.25
C ALA A 369 -11.30 -2.36 4.77
N ARG A 370 -12.28 -1.85 5.53
CA ARG A 370 -13.68 -1.80 5.09
C ARG A 370 -13.81 -0.84 3.92
N PHE A 371 -14.47 -1.28 2.85
CA PHE A 371 -14.68 -0.52 1.62
C PHE A 371 -16.06 0.17 1.60
#